data_AF-A0A180EH64-F1
#
_entry.id   AF-A0A180EH64-F1
#
_cell.length_a   1.000
_cell.length_b   1.000
_cell.length_c   1.000
_cell.angle_alpha   90.00
_cell.angle_beta   90.00
_cell.angle_gamma   90.00
#
_symmetry.space_group_name_H-M   'P 1'
#
loop_
_entity.id
_entity.type
_entity.pdbx_description
1 polymer ?
#
loop_
_entity_poly.entity_id
_entity_poly.type
_entity_poly.pdbx_seq_one_letter_code
_entity_poly.pdbx_strand_id
1 'polypeptide(L)'
;METIDFPLITQKNTCAKMKFVARLLLLICCCFFTITAKAQDAEVASFKIDVQQSGESVELTCHRGCYWKNLSFNLDTHVDANGMTDPEGNTRKYLFSFTRNGNEVVLKSLRGTAWKELSFTLGKNMKASVDQYGVETKAKK
;
A
#
# COMPACT_ATOMS: atom_id res chain seq x y z
N MET A 1 -97.96 5.99 -20.35
CA MET A 1 -97.13 7.20 -20.48
C MET A 1 -96.24 7.24 -19.25
N GLU A 2 -94.93 7.07 -19.27
CA GLU A 2 -93.96 6.62 -20.26
C GLU A 2 -92.84 5.99 -19.40
N THR A 3 -92.31 4.86 -19.84
CA THR A 3 -91.14 4.22 -19.25
C THR A 3 -89.90 5.05 -19.55
N ILE A 4 -89.05 5.32 -18.56
CA ILE A 4 -87.69 5.80 -18.79
C ILE A 4 -86.73 4.83 -18.09
N ASP A 5 -86.21 3.93 -18.91
CA ASP A 5 -84.94 3.22 -18.73
C ASP A 5 -83.78 4.20 -18.91
N PHE A 6 -82.74 4.13 -18.06
CA PHE A 6 -81.35 4.51 -18.39
C PHE A 6 -80.42 3.92 -17.30
N PRO A 7 -79.12 3.69 -17.59
CA PRO A 7 -78.53 2.36 -17.52
C PRO A 7 -77.42 2.27 -16.46
N LEU A 8 -77.06 1.03 -16.14
CA LEU A 8 -75.83 0.65 -15.44
C LEU A 8 -74.59 1.21 -16.15
N ILE A 9 -73.87 2.12 -15.49
CA ILE A 9 -72.52 2.51 -15.89
C ILE A 9 -71.52 1.55 -15.24
N THR A 10 -70.96 0.68 -16.09
CA THR A 10 -69.81 -0.18 -15.85
C THR A 10 -68.58 0.58 -15.35
N GLN A 11 -67.98 0.09 -14.27
CA GLN A 11 -66.63 0.45 -13.82
C GLN A 11 -65.61 -0.16 -14.79
N LYS A 12 -64.73 0.66 -15.38
CA LYS A 12 -63.63 0.20 -16.23
C LYS A 12 -62.29 0.76 -15.76
N ASN A 13 -61.41 -0.18 -15.43
CA ASN A 13 -59.98 -0.17 -15.74
C ASN A 13 -59.03 0.65 -14.85
N THR A 14 -58.63 0.06 -13.71
CA THR A 14 -57.40 0.43 -13.00
C THR A 14 -56.57 -0.80 -12.60
N CYS A 15 -56.22 -1.67 -13.57
CA CYS A 15 -55.34 -2.82 -13.28
C CYS A 15 -54.09 -2.94 -14.17
N ALA A 16 -53.81 -1.93 -15.02
CA ALA A 16 -52.64 -1.96 -15.93
C ALA A 16 -51.47 -1.05 -15.51
N LYS A 17 -51.69 -0.04 -14.66
CA LYS A 17 -50.63 0.93 -14.29
C LYS A 17 -49.72 0.46 -13.15
N MET A 18 -50.13 -0.53 -12.38
CA MET A 18 -49.42 -0.95 -11.15
C MET A 18 -48.25 -1.92 -11.39
N LYS A 19 -48.15 -2.52 -12.59
CA LYS A 19 -47.05 -3.42 -12.96
C LYS A 19 -45.81 -2.73 -13.53
N PHE A 20 -45.97 -1.50 -14.03
CA PHE A 20 -44.88 -0.74 -14.66
C PHE A 20 -44.01 -0.02 -13.62
N VAL A 21 -44.63 0.54 -12.57
CA VAL A 21 -43.91 1.27 -11.51
C VAL A 21 -43.01 0.33 -10.70
N ALA A 22 -43.47 -0.90 -10.42
CA ALA A 22 -42.69 -1.91 -9.70
C ALA A 22 -41.44 -2.39 -10.48
N ARG A 23 -41.53 -2.50 -11.82
CA ARG A 23 -40.37 -2.84 -12.67
C ARG A 23 -39.40 -1.67 -12.83
N LEU A 24 -39.91 -0.44 -12.82
CA LEU A 24 -39.08 0.77 -12.90
C LEU A 24 -38.33 1.04 -11.59
N LEU A 25 -38.93 0.75 -10.43
CA LEU A 25 -38.28 0.90 -9.12
C LEU A 25 -37.19 -0.15 -8.86
N LEU A 26 -37.35 -1.38 -9.38
CA LEU A 26 -36.36 -2.46 -9.23
C LEU A 26 -35.07 -2.21 -10.03
N LEU A 27 -35.17 -1.52 -11.17
CA LEU A 27 -34.04 -1.17 -12.04
C LEU A 27 -33.17 -0.03 -11.49
N ILE A 28 -33.73 0.84 -10.67
CA ILE A 28 -33.02 2.00 -10.07
C ILE A 28 -32.14 1.58 -8.87
N CYS A 29 -32.44 0.45 -8.23
CA CYS A 29 -31.71 -0.06 -7.07
C CYS A 29 -30.32 -0.66 -7.43
N CYS A 30 -30.14 -1.13 -8.67
CA CYS A 30 -28.87 -1.72 -9.12
C CYS A 30 -27.76 -0.69 -9.42
N CYS A 31 -28.07 0.61 -9.49
CA CYS A 31 -27.10 1.64 -9.87
C CYS A 31 -26.28 2.22 -8.71
N PHE A 32 -26.59 1.86 -7.45
CA PHE A 32 -26.01 2.54 -6.27
C PHE A 32 -24.87 1.80 -5.57
N PHE A 33 -24.44 0.63 -6.05
CA PHE A 33 -23.30 -0.08 -5.47
C PHE A 33 -22.15 -0.25 -6.44
N THR A 34 -21.58 0.86 -6.92
CA THR A 34 -20.17 0.86 -7.32
C THR A 34 -19.35 1.40 -6.15
N ILE A 35 -19.04 0.54 -5.18
CA ILE A 35 -17.98 0.84 -4.21
C ILE A 35 -16.67 0.65 -4.96
N THR A 36 -16.16 1.73 -5.55
CA THR A 36 -14.81 1.71 -6.13
C THR A 36 -13.82 1.76 -4.98
N ALA A 37 -13.30 0.60 -4.57
CA ALA A 37 -12.14 0.57 -3.69
C ALA A 37 -10.96 1.21 -4.44
N LYS A 38 -10.57 2.42 -4.07
CA LYS A 38 -9.29 2.99 -4.54
C LYS A 38 -8.19 2.13 -3.92
N ALA A 39 -7.58 1.25 -4.72
CA ALA A 39 -6.27 0.73 -4.40
C ALA A 39 -5.35 1.95 -4.28
N GLN A 40 -4.94 2.28 -3.05
CA GLN A 40 -3.91 3.27 -2.83
C GLN A 40 -2.65 2.65 -3.39
N ASP A 41 -2.30 3.03 -4.62
CA ASP A 41 -1.04 2.62 -5.23
C ASP A 41 0.05 2.97 -4.22
N ALA A 42 0.73 1.95 -3.71
CA ALA A 42 1.70 2.12 -2.65
C ALA A 42 2.88 2.86 -3.26
N GLU A 43 2.88 4.19 -3.10
CA GLU A 43 3.89 5.05 -3.69
C GLU A 43 5.27 4.57 -3.24
N VAL A 44 6.08 4.14 -4.20
CA VAL A 44 7.44 3.68 -3.94
C VAL A 44 8.30 4.90 -3.61
N ALA A 45 8.73 5.03 -2.36
CA ALA A 45 9.47 6.20 -1.91
C ALA A 45 10.90 6.16 -2.43
N SER A 46 11.39 7.27 -2.97
CA SER A 46 12.76 7.35 -3.50
C SER A 46 13.79 7.59 -2.38
N PHE A 47 14.80 6.71 -2.27
CA PHE A 47 15.92 6.88 -1.34
C PHE A 47 17.22 6.27 -1.91
N LYS A 48 18.34 6.49 -1.22
CA LYS A 48 19.60 5.76 -1.47
C LYS A 48 20.41 5.72 -0.18
N ILE A 49 20.70 4.51 0.29
CA ILE A 49 21.42 4.25 1.55
C ILE A 49 22.57 3.29 1.25
N ASP A 50 23.77 3.63 1.67
CA ASP A 50 24.88 2.68 1.69
C ASP A 50 24.89 1.93 3.02
N VAL A 51 25.06 0.61 2.97
CA VAL A 51 25.26 -0.29 4.10
C VAL A 51 26.73 -0.70 4.13
N GLN A 52 27.39 -0.53 5.26
CA GLN A 52 28.78 -0.92 5.47
C GLN A 52 28.95 -1.69 6.78
N GLN A 53 29.67 -2.81 6.72
CA GLN A 53 30.03 -3.57 7.92
C GLN A 53 31.32 -3.02 8.54
N SER A 54 31.24 -2.54 9.79
CA SER A 54 32.35 -1.98 10.58
C SER A 54 32.61 -2.82 11.83
N GLY A 55 33.14 -4.04 11.65
CA GLY A 55 33.36 -4.95 12.78
C GLY A 55 32.04 -5.53 13.29
N GLU A 56 31.66 -5.21 14.54
CA GLU A 56 30.40 -5.67 15.14
C GLU A 56 29.21 -4.77 14.84
N SER A 57 29.46 -3.51 14.43
CA SER A 57 28.42 -2.58 14.04
C SER A 57 28.20 -2.56 12.53
N VAL A 58 27.01 -2.13 12.16
CA VAL A 58 26.64 -1.72 10.81
C VAL A 58 26.54 -0.21 10.78
N GLU A 59 27.12 0.38 9.74
CA GLU A 59 26.98 1.79 9.44
C GLU A 59 26.11 1.97 8.19
N LEU A 60 25.08 2.80 8.32
CA LEU A 60 24.28 3.25 7.20
C LEU A 60 24.67 4.70 6.87
N THR A 61 24.91 4.98 5.59
CA THR A 61 25.08 6.36 5.10
C THR A 61 23.96 6.68 4.13
N CYS A 62 23.14 7.67 4.47
CA CYS A 62 22.10 8.14 3.58
C CYS A 62 22.64 9.20 2.60
N HIS A 63 22.30 9.01 1.32
CA HIS A 63 22.60 9.97 0.26
C HIS A 63 21.40 10.84 -0.09
N ARG A 64 20.19 10.27 -0.01
CA ARG A 64 18.91 10.95 -0.29
C ARG A 64 17.74 10.17 0.31
N GLY A 65 16.64 10.86 0.57
CA GLY A 65 15.40 10.25 1.08
C GLY A 65 15.36 10.09 2.60
N CYS A 66 16.38 10.54 3.34
CA CYS A 66 16.42 10.53 4.81
C CYS A 66 16.67 11.93 5.37
N TYR A 67 16.23 12.15 6.61
CA TYR A 67 16.53 13.33 7.43
C TYR A 67 17.82 13.16 8.24
N TRP A 68 18.38 11.95 8.25
CA TRP A 68 19.65 11.62 8.87
C TRP A 68 20.74 11.42 7.82
N LYS A 69 22.01 11.65 8.20
CA LYS A 69 23.16 11.41 7.34
C LYS A 69 23.81 10.05 7.56
N ASN A 70 24.05 9.70 8.82
CA ASN A 70 24.64 8.42 9.20
C ASN A 70 23.84 7.79 10.36
N LEU A 71 23.72 6.47 10.35
CA LEU A 71 23.28 5.67 11.49
C LEU A 71 24.32 4.60 11.77
N SER A 72 24.50 4.25 13.04
CA SER A 72 25.34 3.14 13.45
C SER A 72 24.64 2.37 14.55
N PHE A 73 24.56 1.05 14.39
CA PHE A 73 23.91 0.15 15.33
C PHE A 73 24.51 -1.25 15.23
N ASN A 74 24.32 -2.04 16.28
CA ASN A 74 24.89 -3.38 16.43
C ASN A 74 23.80 -4.47 16.60
N LEU A 75 22.54 -4.08 16.73
CA LEU A 75 21.40 -4.96 16.90
C LEU A 75 20.43 -4.81 15.73
N ASP A 76 19.59 -5.82 15.55
CA ASP A 76 18.45 -5.76 14.64
C ASP A 76 17.54 -4.58 14.99
N THR A 77 17.07 -3.87 13.97
CA THR A 77 16.28 -2.66 14.16
C THR A 77 15.39 -2.37 12.96
N HIS A 78 14.47 -1.41 13.10
CA HIS A 78 13.72 -0.87 11.97
C HIS A 78 14.28 0.49 11.60
N VAL A 79 14.30 0.79 10.31
CA VAL A 79 14.85 2.04 9.78
C VAL A 79 13.84 2.69 8.85
N ASP A 80 13.67 3.99 9.03
CA ASP A 80 12.85 4.85 8.19
C ASP A 80 13.56 6.17 7.83
N ALA A 81 12.85 7.08 7.17
CA ALA A 81 13.40 8.37 6.78
C ALA A 81 13.87 9.25 7.96
N ASN A 82 13.35 9.04 9.17
CA ASN A 82 13.72 9.79 10.37
C ASN A 82 14.84 9.11 11.18
N GLY A 83 15.07 7.80 11.02
CA GLY A 83 16.19 7.11 11.64
C GLY A 83 15.87 5.67 12.01
N MET A 84 16.47 5.19 13.11
CA MET A 84 16.02 3.98 13.78
C MET A 84 14.65 4.23 14.43
N THR A 85 13.78 3.24 14.39
CA THR A 85 12.38 3.36 14.84
C THR A 85 11.84 2.02 15.30
N ASP A 86 10.63 2.06 15.86
CA ASP A 86 9.83 0.89 16.21
C ASP A 86 9.15 0.30 14.96
N PRO A 87 8.57 -0.92 15.02
CA PRO A 87 7.96 -1.59 13.87
C PRO A 87 6.81 -0.83 13.19
N GLU A 88 6.26 0.20 13.83
CA GLU A 88 5.19 1.05 13.29
C GLU A 88 5.73 2.18 12.39
N GLY A 89 6.98 2.57 12.62
CA GLY A 89 7.69 3.66 11.95
C GLY A 89 7.17 5.05 12.32
N ASN A 90 8.01 6.06 12.09
CA ASN A 90 7.71 7.48 12.33
C ASN A 90 7.31 8.22 11.05
N THR A 91 7.41 7.57 9.89
CA THR A 91 7.12 8.19 8.58
C THR A 91 6.37 7.27 7.64
N ARG A 92 5.57 7.87 6.74
CA ARG A 92 4.84 7.15 5.69
C ARG A 92 5.67 6.89 4.42
N LYS A 93 6.90 7.42 4.33
CA LYS A 93 7.75 7.29 3.13
C LYS A 93 8.15 5.83 2.89
N TYR A 94 8.95 5.26 3.78
CA TYR A 94 9.34 3.86 3.75
C TYR A 94 9.60 3.38 5.17
N LEU A 95 9.57 2.06 5.36
CA LEU A 95 9.93 1.40 6.60
C LEU A 95 10.42 -0.01 6.25
N PHE A 96 11.60 -0.36 6.74
CA PHE A 96 12.14 -1.71 6.61
C PHE A 96 12.81 -2.17 7.90
N SER A 97 12.77 -3.47 8.18
CA SER A 97 13.59 -4.07 9.21
C SER A 97 14.98 -4.36 8.65
N PHE A 98 15.97 -4.26 9.52
CA PHE A 98 17.36 -4.62 9.27
C PHE A 98 17.73 -5.74 10.24
N THR A 99 18.15 -6.88 9.69
CA THR A 99 18.67 -8.02 10.45
C THR A 99 20.03 -8.43 9.93
N ARG A 100 20.94 -8.82 10.83
CA ARG A 100 22.27 -9.31 10.46
C ARG A 100 22.55 -10.68 11.05
N ASN A 101 22.90 -11.64 10.19
CA ASN A 101 23.33 -12.98 10.55
C ASN A 101 24.77 -13.22 10.08
N GLY A 102 25.74 -12.86 10.92
CA GLY A 102 27.16 -12.90 10.54
C GLY A 102 27.48 -11.88 9.43
N ASN A 103 27.73 -12.37 8.21
CA ASN A 103 27.97 -11.55 7.02
C ASN A 103 26.72 -11.38 6.15
N GLU A 104 25.64 -12.09 6.45
CA GLU A 104 24.38 -11.93 5.73
C GLU A 104 23.61 -10.74 6.29
N VAL A 105 23.18 -9.84 5.39
CA VAL A 105 22.29 -8.73 5.69
C VAL A 105 20.93 -9.04 5.09
N VAL A 106 19.89 -8.98 5.91
CA VAL A 106 18.50 -9.19 5.49
C VAL A 106 17.71 -7.91 5.76
N LEU A 107 17.11 -7.36 4.71
CA LEU A 107 16.21 -6.21 4.79
C LEU A 107 14.79 -6.65 4.45
N LYS A 108 13.83 -6.46 5.35
CA LYS A 108 12.42 -6.77 5.06
C LYS A 108 11.62 -5.49 4.96
N SER A 109 10.88 -5.34 3.87
CA SER A 109 10.03 -4.17 3.65
C SER A 109 8.74 -4.32 4.44
N LEU A 110 8.40 -3.28 5.20
CA LEU A 110 7.09 -3.11 5.78
C LEU A 110 6.24 -2.18 4.91
N ARG A 111 6.86 -1.18 4.26
CA ARG A 111 6.23 -0.30 3.26
C ARG A 111 7.24 0.54 2.48
N GLY A 112 6.80 1.10 1.35
CA GLY A 112 7.49 2.18 0.64
C GLY A 112 8.69 1.75 -0.19
N THR A 113 8.86 0.45 -0.43
CA THR A 113 9.89 -0.12 -1.32
C THR A 113 9.23 -1.08 -2.30
N ALA A 114 9.85 -1.30 -3.47
CA ALA A 114 9.33 -2.21 -4.49
C ALA A 114 9.61 -3.69 -4.18
N TRP A 115 10.52 -3.96 -3.25
CA TRP A 115 10.91 -5.30 -2.82
C TRP A 115 10.23 -5.65 -1.49
N LYS A 116 9.92 -6.94 -1.28
CA LYS A 116 9.44 -7.44 0.03
C LYS A 116 10.59 -7.79 0.97
N GLU A 117 11.66 -8.34 0.41
CA GLU A 117 12.84 -8.77 1.14
C GLU A 117 14.06 -8.66 0.23
N LEU A 118 15.18 -8.22 0.78
CA LEU A 118 16.50 -8.30 0.18
C LEU A 118 17.39 -9.09 1.12
N SER A 119 18.09 -10.10 0.59
CA SER A 119 19.20 -10.76 1.29
C SER A 119 20.46 -10.68 0.45
N PHE A 120 21.56 -10.28 1.08
CA PHE A 120 22.87 -10.22 0.44
C PHE A 120 23.99 -10.41 1.45
N THR A 121 25.13 -10.94 0.98
CA THR A 121 26.34 -11.06 1.79
C THR A 121 27.16 -9.78 1.72
N LEU A 122 27.53 -9.25 2.88
CA LEU A 122 28.39 -8.09 3.04
C LEU A 122 29.63 -8.47 3.85
N GLY A 123 30.77 -8.63 3.17
CA GLY A 123 32.04 -8.91 3.82
C GLY A 123 32.56 -7.74 4.68
N LYS A 124 33.56 -8.01 5.52
CA LYS A 124 34.21 -6.96 6.34
C LYS A 124 34.75 -5.84 5.46
N ASN A 125 34.44 -4.59 5.80
CA ASN A 125 34.83 -3.40 5.03
C ASN A 125 34.27 -3.35 3.59
N MET A 126 33.28 -4.18 3.26
CA MET A 126 32.53 -4.07 2.02
C MET A 126 31.37 -3.10 2.19
N LYS A 127 30.92 -2.54 1.07
CA LYS A 127 29.81 -1.61 1.01
C LYS A 127 28.82 -2.07 -0.06
N ALA A 128 27.53 -2.01 0.27
CA ALA A 128 26.43 -2.20 -0.67
C ALA A 128 25.56 -0.94 -0.67
N SER A 129 25.05 -0.54 -1.83
CA SER A 129 24.05 0.52 -1.92
C SER A 129 22.67 -0.11 -2.04
N VAL A 130 21.71 0.39 -1.28
CA VAL A 130 20.32 -0.06 -1.27
C VAL A 130 19.44 1.13 -1.64
N ASP A 131 18.45 0.88 -2.49
CA ASP A 131 17.43 1.83 -2.84
C ASP A 131 16.04 1.18 -2.89
N GLN A 132 15.07 1.92 -3.38
CA GLN A 132 13.69 1.47 -3.43
C GLN A 132 13.43 0.30 -4.39
N TYR A 133 14.37 -0.02 -5.28
CA TYR A 133 14.25 -1.07 -6.27
C TYR A 133 15.13 -2.29 -5.96
N GLY A 134 16.19 -2.13 -5.17
CA GLY A 134 16.97 -3.28 -4.72
C GLY A 134 18.32 -2.93 -4.10
N VAL A 135 19.29 -3.79 -4.35
CA VAL A 135 20.67 -3.66 -3.86
C VAL A 135 21.66 -3.68 -5.02
N GLU A 136 22.63 -2.77 -4.98
CA GLU A 136 23.81 -2.72 -5.83
C GLU A 136 25.04 -3.02 -4.98
N THR A 137 25.70 -4.16 -5.23
CA THR A 137 26.98 -4.48 -4.60
C THR A 137 28.12 -3.99 -5.50
N LYS A 138 29.04 -3.18 -4.95
CA LYS A 138 30.26 -2.83 -5.67
C LYS A 138 31.36 -3.83 -5.31
N ALA A 139 31.76 -4.66 -6.27
CA ALA A 139 33.02 -5.39 -6.15
C ALA A 139 34.18 -4.37 -6.21
N LYS A 140 35.14 -4.46 -5.26
CA LYS A 140 36.42 -3.76 -5.41
C LYS A 140 37.07 -4.26 -6.70
N LYS A 141 37.27 -3.36 -7.66
CA LYS A 141 38.21 -3.57 -8.76
C LYS A 141 39.63 -3.45 -8.23
#